data_AF-A0A2T9YB01-F1
#
_entry.id   AF-A0A2T9YB01-F1
#
_cell.length_a   1.000
_cell.length_b   1.000
_cell.length_c   1.000
_cell.angle_alpha   90.00
_cell.angle_beta   90.00
_cell.angle_gamma   90.00
#
_symmetry.space_group_name_H-M   'P 1'
#
loop_
_entity.id
_entity.type
_entity.pdbx_description
1 polymer ?
#
loop_
_entity_poly.entity_id
_entity_poly.type
_entity_poly.pdbx_seq_one_letter_code
_entity_poly.pdbx_strand_id
1 'polypeptide(L)'
;MNEATLQRIEELTEKVNQLLLARETVPAPVTVTEPEDEFITTRAPASELKIYPMLKDALPSIEEDFFRIQLTEEERKDAIYSCPRSSFMNYLPPPLNESASTAVKKADSTLHGIQMYLNY
;
A
#
# COMPACT_ATOMS: atom_id res chain seq x y z
N MET A 1 -15.37 41.53 -39.07
CA MET A 1 -15.43 41.43 -37.59
C MET A 1 -16.23 42.63 -37.12
N ASN A 2 -17.32 42.43 -36.38
CA ASN A 2 -18.23 43.53 -36.03
C ASN A 2 -17.80 44.19 -34.70
N GLU A 3 -18.12 45.46 -34.52
CA GLU A 3 -17.78 46.23 -33.31
C GLU A 3 -18.30 45.56 -32.03
N ALA A 4 -19.49 44.96 -32.10
CA ALA A 4 -20.08 44.20 -31.00
C ALA A 4 -19.25 42.96 -30.59
N THR A 5 -18.55 42.30 -31.53
CA THR A 5 -17.63 41.20 -31.19
C THR A 5 -16.37 41.69 -30.50
N LEU A 6 -15.84 42.84 -30.90
CA LEU A 6 -14.67 43.44 -30.24
C LEU A 6 -15.01 43.84 -28.81
N GLN A 7 -16.18 44.45 -28.60
CA GLN A 7 -16.65 44.85 -27.28
C GLN A 7 -16.85 43.65 -26.33
N ARG A 8 -17.39 42.53 -26.84
CA ARG A 8 -17.50 41.28 -26.06
C ARG A 8 -16.16 40.68 -25.68
N ILE A 9 -15.17 40.75 -26.58
CA ILE A 9 -13.82 40.25 -26.32
C ILE A 9 -13.16 41.09 -25.22
N GLU A 10 -13.33 42.41 -25.26
CA GLU A 10 -12.80 43.31 -24.25
C GLU A 10 -13.46 43.08 -22.88
N GLU A 11 -14.79 42.94 -22.83
CA GLU A 11 -15.52 42.64 -21.60
C GLU A 11 -15.12 41.28 -21.00
N LEU A 12 -14.88 40.27 -21.85
CA LEU A 12 -14.41 38.95 -21.40
C LEU A 12 -12.99 39.04 -20.85
N THR A 13 -12.13 39.81 -21.49
CA THR A 13 -10.73 40.01 -21.07
C THR A 13 -10.67 40.65 -19.69
N GLU A 14 -11.50 41.66 -19.44
CA GLU A 14 -11.60 42.32 -18.14
C GLU A 14 -12.06 41.35 -17.03
N LYS A 15 -13.09 40.53 -17.31
CA LYS A 15 -13.57 39.52 -16.35
C LYS A 15 -12.52 38.46 -16.03
N VAL A 16 -11.74 38.02 -17.02
CA VAL A 16 -10.65 37.06 -16.81
C VAL A 16 -9.55 37.66 -15.95
N ASN A 17 -9.18 38.92 -16.18
CA ASN A 17 -8.19 39.62 -15.36
C ASN A 17 -8.65 39.76 -13.90
N GLN A 18 -9.92 40.09 -13.66
CA GLN A 18 -10.48 40.15 -12.30
C GLN A 18 -10.46 38.77 -11.60
N LEU A 19 -10.74 37.69 -12.33
CA LEU A 19 -10.65 36.32 -11.78
C LEU A 19 -9.20 35.92 -11.48
N LEU A 20 -8.25 36.34 -12.31
CA LEU A 20 -6.83 36.09 -12.10
C LEU A 20 -6.33 36.81 -10.85
N LEU A 21 -6.72 38.08 -10.70
CA LEU A 21 -6.39 38.90 -9.53
C LEU A 21 -7.02 38.32 -8.25
N ALA A 22 -8.29 37.89 -8.32
CA ALA A 22 -8.97 37.23 -7.21
C ALA A 22 -8.27 35.93 -6.79
N ARG A 23 -7.77 35.15 -7.76
CA ARG A 23 -6.99 33.94 -7.50
C ARG A 23 -5.62 34.22 -6.87
N GLU A 24 -4.95 35.30 -7.26
CA GLU A 24 -3.69 35.74 -6.65
C GLU A 24 -3.88 36.37 -5.26
N THR A 25 -5.04 36.99 -5.02
CA THR A 25 -5.38 37.60 -3.73
C THR A 25 -5.92 36.59 -2.72
N VAL A 26 -6.39 35.42 -3.19
CA VAL A 26 -6.52 34.23 -2.33
C VAL A 26 -5.09 33.83 -1.97
N PRO A 27 -4.70 33.91 -0.68
CA PRO A 27 -3.42 33.37 -0.27
C PRO A 27 -3.38 31.91 -0.74
N ALA A 28 -2.29 31.51 -1.40
CA ALA A 28 -1.96 30.11 -1.69
C ALA A 28 -2.50 29.25 -0.55
N PRO A 29 -3.24 28.15 -0.83
CA PRO A 29 -4.12 27.49 0.13
C PRO A 29 -3.42 27.55 1.46
N VAL A 30 -3.90 28.45 2.33
CA VAL A 30 -3.48 28.45 3.70
C VAL A 30 -3.80 27.02 4.05
N THR A 31 -2.76 26.22 4.29
CA THR A 31 -2.92 25.04 5.11
C THR A 31 -3.52 25.65 6.36
N VAL A 32 -4.85 25.66 6.40
CA VAL A 32 -5.59 25.64 7.64
C VAL A 32 -5.02 24.37 8.23
N THR A 33 -3.95 24.52 8.99
CA THR A 33 -3.63 23.63 10.07
C THR A 33 -4.87 23.73 10.93
N GLU A 34 -5.89 22.93 10.55
CA GLU A 34 -6.78 22.36 11.53
C GLU A 34 -5.87 21.88 12.66
N PRO A 35 -6.23 22.15 13.93
CA PRO A 35 -5.44 21.61 15.02
C PRO A 35 -5.30 20.11 14.75
N GLU A 36 -4.06 19.68 14.52
CA GLU A 36 -3.73 18.27 14.35
C GLU A 36 -4.48 17.53 15.46
N ASP A 37 -5.41 16.66 15.08
CA ASP A 37 -6.23 15.90 16.03
C ASP A 37 -5.27 15.26 17.05
N GLU A 38 -5.55 15.43 18.34
CA GLU A 38 -4.69 14.94 19.44
C GLU A 38 -4.41 13.43 19.32
N PHE A 39 -5.27 12.69 18.63
CA PHE A 39 -5.13 11.26 18.37
C PHE A 39 -4.52 10.91 17.01
N ILE A 40 -4.25 11.90 16.15
CA ILE A 40 -3.61 11.70 14.85
C ILE A 40 -2.15 12.15 14.94
N THR A 41 -1.24 11.16 14.95
CA THR A 41 0.19 11.41 14.83
C THR A 41 0.67 11.05 13.44
N THR A 42 1.30 11.99 12.75
CA THR A 42 1.97 11.70 11.47
C THR A 42 3.10 10.70 11.72
N ARG A 43 3.05 9.55 11.05
CA ARG A 43 4.12 8.54 11.14
C ARG A 43 5.42 9.12 10.58
N ALA A 44 6.54 8.93 11.28
CA ALA A 44 7.86 9.32 10.80
C ALA A 44 8.15 8.69 9.41
N PRO A 45 8.85 9.41 8.51
CA PRO A 45 9.21 8.87 7.20
C PRO A 45 9.93 7.54 7.34
N ALA A 46 9.62 6.60 6.45
CA ALA A 46 10.23 5.28 6.45
C ALA A 46 11.76 5.42 6.34
N SER A 47 12.47 5.01 7.39
CA SER A 47 13.93 4.94 7.35
C SER A 47 14.34 3.66 6.67
N GLU A 48 15.19 3.75 5.65
CA GLU A 48 15.74 2.57 4.98
C GLU A 48 16.83 1.92 5.84
N LEU A 49 16.67 0.62 6.09
CA LEU A 49 17.71 -0.18 6.73
C LEU A 49 18.80 -0.53 5.72
N LYS A 50 20.01 -0.05 5.93
CA LYS A 50 21.18 -0.53 5.18
C LYS A 50 21.60 -1.89 5.72
N ILE A 51 21.55 -2.92 4.86
CA ILE A 51 21.96 -4.28 5.21
C ILE A 51 23.47 -4.32 5.50
N TYR A 52 23.85 -4.89 6.64
CA TYR A 52 25.25 -5.13 6.97
C TYR A 52 25.85 -6.23 6.07
N PRO A 53 27.11 -6.12 5.61
CA PRO A 53 27.72 -7.15 4.75
C PRO A 53 27.69 -8.55 5.36
N MET A 54 27.98 -8.66 6.66
CA MET A 54 27.94 -9.92 7.40
C MET A 54 26.55 -10.57 7.40
N LEU A 55 25.49 -9.75 7.39
CA LEU A 55 24.12 -10.23 7.36
C LEU A 55 23.74 -10.76 5.97
N LYS A 56 24.26 -10.12 4.90
CA LYS A 56 24.10 -10.61 3.52
C LYS A 56 24.81 -11.95 3.32
N ASP A 57 26.01 -12.11 3.90
CA ASP A 57 26.77 -13.37 3.80
C ASP A 57 26.10 -14.51 4.59
N ALA A 58 25.57 -14.20 5.78
CA ALA A 58 24.89 -15.18 6.62
C ALA A 58 23.48 -15.54 6.12
N LEU A 59 22.81 -14.59 5.45
CA LEU A 59 21.44 -14.77 4.93
C LEU A 59 21.35 -14.19 3.51
N PRO A 60 21.80 -14.94 2.49
CA PRO A 60 21.79 -14.47 1.10
C PRO A 60 20.40 -14.13 0.57
N SER A 61 19.36 -14.79 1.10
CA SER A 61 17.95 -14.55 0.78
C SER A 61 17.37 -13.29 1.41
N ILE A 62 18.17 -12.44 2.08
CA ILE A 62 17.67 -11.21 2.73
C ILE A 62 17.21 -10.15 1.73
N GLU A 63 17.75 -10.23 0.51
CA GLU A 63 17.35 -9.42 -0.63
C GLU A 63 16.05 -9.93 -1.27
N GLU A 64 15.71 -11.19 -1.02
CA GLU A 64 14.47 -11.81 -1.47
C GLU A 64 13.37 -11.48 -0.46
N ASP A 65 12.25 -10.93 -0.94
CA ASP A 65 11.14 -10.56 -0.08
C ASP A 65 10.43 -11.83 0.43
N PHE A 66 10.91 -12.35 1.57
CA PHE A 66 10.39 -13.55 2.23
C PHE A 66 8.87 -13.50 2.46
N PHE A 67 8.30 -12.30 2.61
CA PHE A 67 6.87 -12.11 2.82
C PHE A 67 6.07 -12.03 1.50
N ARG A 68 6.72 -11.76 0.37
CA ARG A 68 6.06 -11.71 -0.96
C ARG A 68 6.24 -12.96 -1.80
N ILE A 69 7.18 -13.84 -1.46
CA ILE A 69 7.26 -15.15 -2.12
C ILE A 69 6.03 -15.95 -1.69
N GLN A 70 5.05 -16.03 -2.59
CA GLN A 70 3.94 -16.97 -2.44
C GLN A 70 4.52 -18.38 -2.54
N LEU A 71 4.82 -18.99 -1.39
CA LEU A 71 5.11 -20.42 -1.34
C LEU A 71 3.89 -21.15 -1.91
N THR A 72 4.13 -22.09 -2.81
CA THR A 72 3.08 -23.04 -3.23
C THR A 72 2.59 -23.82 -2.01
N GLU A 73 1.37 -24.34 -2.06
CA GLU A 73 0.80 -25.12 -0.93
C GLU A 73 1.71 -26.30 -0.56
N GLU A 74 2.35 -26.91 -1.55
CA GLU A 74 3.35 -27.97 -1.40
C GLU A 74 4.61 -27.49 -0.67
N GLU A 75 5.20 -26.35 -1.08
CA GLU A 75 6.38 -25.77 -0.42
C GLU A 75 6.07 -25.30 1.00
N ARG A 76 4.89 -24.74 1.23
CA ARG A 76 4.41 -24.35 2.56
C ARG A 76 4.28 -25.57 3.47
N LYS A 77 3.72 -26.66 2.96
CA LYS A 77 3.61 -27.93 3.67
C LYS A 77 5.01 -28.44 4.01
N ASP A 78 5.90 -28.53 3.05
CA ASP A 78 7.27 -29.05 3.26
C ASP A 78 8.06 -28.21 4.28
N ALA A 79 7.95 -26.88 4.24
CA ALA A 79 8.57 -25.99 5.23
C ALA A 79 8.04 -26.23 6.66
N ILE A 80 6.73 -26.45 6.84
CA ILE A 80 6.12 -26.73 8.15
C ILE A 80 6.59 -28.08 8.70
N TYR A 81 6.68 -29.11 7.85
CA TYR A 81 7.02 -30.47 8.27
C TYR A 81 8.53 -30.74 8.35
N SER A 82 9.37 -29.95 7.67
CA SER A 82 10.83 -30.02 7.77
C SER A 82 11.38 -29.44 9.08
N CYS A 83 10.61 -28.58 9.75
CA CYS A 83 11.03 -28.00 11.03
C CYS A 83 11.06 -29.09 12.14
N PRO A 84 12.20 -29.30 12.81
CA PRO A 84 12.30 -30.32 13.86
C PRO A 84 11.30 -30.04 14.98
N ARG A 85 10.45 -31.03 15.28
CA ARG A 85 9.50 -30.92 16.38
C ARG A 85 10.26 -30.88 17.70
N SER A 86 10.13 -29.78 18.44
CA SER A 86 10.65 -29.67 19.81
C SER A 86 10.03 -30.80 20.66
N SER A 87 10.88 -31.61 21.27
CA SER A 87 10.46 -32.71 22.17
C SER A 87 9.77 -32.22 23.45
N PHE A 88 9.91 -30.93 23.76
CA PHE A 88 9.30 -30.27 24.92
C PHE A 88 7.91 -29.69 24.64
N MET A 89 7.55 -29.50 23.37
CA MET A 89 6.25 -28.95 22.99
C MET A 89 5.25 -30.08 22.77
N ASN A 90 4.30 -30.23 23.71
CA ASN A 90 3.16 -31.13 23.57
C ASN A 90 2.08 -30.49 22.67
N TYR A 91 2.47 -30.13 21.45
CA TYR A 91 1.58 -29.57 20.45
C TYR A 91 1.37 -30.58 19.35
N LEU A 92 0.11 -30.97 19.10
CA LEU A 92 -0.29 -31.65 17.88
C LEU A 92 -0.58 -30.55 16.85
N PRO A 93 0.24 -30.38 15.79
CA PRO A 93 -0.10 -29.44 14.74
C PRO A 93 -1.47 -29.83 14.17
N PRO A 94 -2.37 -28.84 13.99
CA PRO A 94 -3.69 -29.10 13.44
C PRO A 94 -3.50 -29.82 12.10
N PRO A 95 -4.33 -30.84 11.81
CA PRO A 95 -4.28 -31.50 10.53
C PRO A 95 -4.41 -30.43 9.44
N LEU A 96 -3.54 -30.52 8.42
CA LEU A 96 -3.68 -29.67 7.24
C LEU A 96 -5.12 -29.76 6.76
N ASN A 97 -5.60 -28.64 6.23
CA ASN A 97 -6.97 -28.49 5.74
C ASN A 97 -7.25 -29.32 4.46
N GLU A 98 -6.62 -30.49 4.31
CA GLU A 98 -6.88 -31.44 3.23
C GLU A 98 -8.35 -31.90 3.24
N SER A 99 -8.97 -31.96 4.43
CA SER A 99 -10.40 -32.23 4.63
C SER A 99 -11.32 -31.04 4.34
N ALA A 100 -10.79 -29.85 4.06
CA ALA A 100 -11.62 -28.73 3.64
C ALA A 100 -12.38 -29.09 2.36
N SER A 101 -13.68 -28.81 2.37
CA SER A 101 -14.54 -28.96 1.20
C SER A 101 -13.95 -28.19 0.01
N THR A 102 -14.15 -28.71 -1.20
CA THR A 102 -13.78 -28.03 -2.45
C THR A 102 -14.37 -26.61 -2.53
N ALA A 103 -15.54 -26.39 -1.94
CA ALA A 103 -16.16 -25.07 -1.83
C ALA A 103 -15.33 -24.10 -0.97
N VAL A 104 -14.80 -24.58 0.15
CA VAL A 104 -13.96 -23.79 1.07
C VAL A 104 -12.65 -23.43 0.39
N LYS A 105 -11.99 -24.40 -0.27
CA LYS A 105 -10.73 -24.15 -1.00
C LYS A 105 -10.93 -23.12 -2.13
N LYS A 106 -12.06 -23.17 -2.84
CA LYS A 106 -12.39 -22.19 -3.90
C LYS A 106 -12.62 -20.78 -3.34
N ALA A 107 -13.34 -20.67 -2.22
CA ALA A 107 -13.58 -19.39 -1.57
C ALA A 107 -12.28 -18.76 -1.07
N ASP A 108 -11.41 -19.55 -0.44
CA ASP A 108 -10.11 -19.11 0.06
C ASP A 108 -9.19 -18.63 -1.08
N SER A 109 -9.10 -19.41 -2.17
CA SER A 109 -8.34 -19.02 -3.36
C SER A 109 -8.86 -17.74 -4.02
N THR A 110 -10.18 -17.51 -3.97
CA THR A 110 -10.80 -16.26 -4.47
C THR A 110 -10.43 -15.07 -3.59
N LEU A 111 -10.49 -15.22 -2.26
CA LEU A 111 -10.08 -14.17 -1.31
C LEU A 111 -8.59 -13.83 -1.46
N HIS A 112 -7.74 -14.84 -1.61
CA HIS A 112 -6.32 -14.66 -1.88
C HIS A 112 -6.06 -13.86 -3.16
N GLY A 113 -6.79 -14.17 -4.24
CA GLY A 113 -6.73 -13.40 -5.49
C GLY A 113 -7.14 -11.93 -5.33
N ILE A 114 -8.19 -11.66 -4.55
CA ILE A 114 -8.62 -10.28 -4.23
C ILE A 114 -7.55 -9.56 -3.41
N GLN A 115 -6.98 -10.22 -2.41
CA GLN A 115 -5.93 -9.65 -1.58
C GLN A 115 -4.69 -9.30 -2.42
N MET A 116 -4.29 -10.16 -3.34
CA MET A 116 -3.19 -9.88 -4.27
C MET A 116 -3.45 -8.67 -5.17
N TYR A 117 -4.70 -8.48 -5.62
CA TYR A 117 -5.08 -7.33 -6.45
C TYR A 117 -5.07 -6.00 -5.68
N LEU A 118 -5.43 -6.02 -4.40
CA LEU A 118 -5.47 -4.81 -3.55
C LEU A 118 -4.09 -4.41 -3.00
N ASN A 119 -3.11 -5.30 -3.01
CA ASN A 119 -1.74 -5.03 -2.57
C ASN A 119 -0.80 -4.59 -3.71
N TYR A 120 -1.34 -4.35 -4.91
CA TYR A 120 -0.68 -3.75 -6.07
C TYR A 120 -1.29 -2.38 -6.37
#